data_AF-Q23H19-F1
#
_entry.id   AF-Q23H19-F1
#
_cell.length_a   1.000
_cell.length_b   1.000
_cell.length_c   1.000
_cell.angle_alpha   90.00
_cell.angle_beta   90.00
_cell.angle_gamma   90.00
#
_symmetry.space_group_name_H-M   'P 1'
#
loop_
_entity.id
_entity.type
_entity.pdbx_description
1 polymer ?
#
loop_
_entity_poly.entity_id
_entity_poly.type
_entity_poly.pdbx_seq_one_letter_code
_entity_poly.pdbx_strand_id
1 'polypeptide(L)'
;MDTLSKQSTNNSNNIIQASSFYDQQPFLLKCQLHPTYPISFICTDTTQECIFKCNFCIVENLIQPNKLILLNQAIESDQKTVFLNWPIYDDQTISQKIQEFSLKQPNNLEFKEKIRSYFKELLAKVLLKIEQMQNQMLQKADSILDLNTSILELYNNLSQKQSIRQEIMNNQTSPEQKNNKLKEIIQNVNSNLDTNKQLILTKLNQIEDYQNQINFEQPSLIKDHILSILERIDFIPFRNLDQILQQQNQILNDLEKQSDNVNKIISLVSNKMNNCSETFIKNVKQQLNKYSYILNKVDLGNIYESEESIPPNFNNLNENFKWNKLVPKLFHL
;
A
#
# COMPACT_ATOMS: atom_id res chain seq x y z
N MET A 1 42.94 -13.34 -48.50
CA MET A 1 42.60 -12.49 -47.34
C MET A 1 43.36 -13.06 -46.15
N ASP A 2 44.61 -12.64 -46.12
CA ASP A 2 45.64 -12.76 -45.09
C ASP A 2 45.12 -12.22 -43.74
N THR A 3 45.58 -12.57 -42.54
CA THR A 3 46.60 -13.49 -42.03
C THR A 3 46.34 -13.59 -40.51
N LEU A 4 46.46 -14.79 -39.95
CA LEU A 4 46.75 -15.01 -38.53
C LEU A 4 48.28 -15.05 -38.40
N SER A 5 48.87 -14.20 -37.56
CA SER A 5 50.23 -14.43 -37.06
C SER A 5 50.38 -14.00 -35.60
N LYS A 6 50.80 -14.97 -34.80
CA LYS A 6 51.29 -14.83 -33.43
C LYS A 6 52.71 -14.24 -33.45
N GLN A 7 52.95 -13.39 -32.45
CA GLN A 7 54.16 -13.24 -31.63
C GLN A 7 55.49 -13.77 -32.18
N SER A 8 56.50 -12.90 -32.29
CA SER A 8 57.58 -12.75 -31.30
C SER A 8 58.71 -11.90 -31.90
N THR A 9 59.52 -11.31 -31.02
CA THR A 9 60.73 -10.48 -31.22
C THR A 9 60.52 -8.97 -31.01
N ASN A 10 60.83 -8.46 -29.82
CA ASN A 10 62.18 -7.97 -29.57
C ASN A 10 62.32 -7.37 -28.15
N ASN A 11 63.42 -7.79 -27.54
CA ASN A 11 64.01 -7.31 -26.31
C ASN A 11 64.06 -5.79 -26.20
N SER A 12 63.56 -5.30 -25.06
CA SER A 12 64.40 -4.70 -24.02
C SER A 12 65.56 -3.84 -24.52
N ASN A 13 65.28 -2.56 -24.73
CA ASN A 13 66.18 -1.44 -24.40
C ASN A 13 65.43 -0.14 -24.66
N ASN A 14 64.61 0.27 -23.70
CA ASN A 14 64.32 1.68 -23.50
C ASN A 14 64.56 1.96 -22.02
N ILE A 15 65.78 2.41 -21.75
CA ILE A 15 66.13 3.21 -20.60
C ILE A 15 65.17 4.41 -20.65
N ILE A 16 64.04 4.31 -19.95
CA ILE A 16 63.24 5.47 -19.64
C ILE A 16 64.11 6.26 -18.68
N GLN A 17 64.72 7.30 -19.23
CA GLN A 17 65.34 8.37 -18.48
C GLN A 17 64.34 8.81 -17.42
N ALA A 18 64.61 8.41 -16.17
CA ALA A 18 64.07 9.05 -14.99
C ALA A 18 64.72 10.43 -14.88
N SER A 19 64.43 11.31 -15.84
CA SER A 19 64.82 12.71 -15.83
C SER A 19 63.60 13.53 -15.43
N SER A 20 63.69 13.97 -14.17
CA SER A 20 63.12 15.21 -13.63
C SER A 20 61.60 15.39 -13.58
N PHE A 21 60.92 14.52 -12.82
CA PHE A 21 59.72 14.94 -12.08
C PHE A 21 60.06 15.69 -10.77
N TYR A 22 61.35 15.82 -10.44
CA TYR A 22 61.85 16.55 -9.27
C TYR A 22 62.05 18.06 -9.51
N ASP A 23 62.04 18.54 -10.77
CA ASP A 23 62.37 19.94 -11.10
C ASP A 23 61.15 20.89 -11.09
N GLN A 24 59.97 20.41 -10.68
CA GLN A 24 58.76 21.22 -10.54
C GLN A 24 58.10 21.10 -9.15
N GLN A 25 58.88 20.85 -8.10
CA GLN A 25 58.33 20.82 -6.75
C GLN A 25 58.32 22.21 -6.08
N PRO A 26 57.30 22.58 -5.29
CA PRO A 26 57.26 23.84 -4.52
C PRO A 26 58.33 23.99 -3.41
N PHE A 27 59.34 23.12 -3.35
CA PHE A 27 60.28 22.99 -2.21
C PHE A 27 61.43 24.01 -2.19
N LEU A 28 61.14 25.27 -2.47
CA LEU A 28 62.11 26.37 -2.31
C LEU A 28 61.62 27.49 -1.38
N LEU A 29 60.47 27.31 -0.72
CA LEU A 29 60.00 28.24 0.31
C LEU A 29 60.84 28.04 1.58
N LYS A 30 61.85 28.90 1.73
CA LYS A 30 62.66 29.04 2.93
C LYS A 30 61.85 29.76 4.01
N CYS A 31 62.05 29.37 5.27
CA CYS A 31 61.42 30.06 6.37
C CYS A 31 61.92 31.52 6.44
N GLN A 32 61.00 32.47 6.64
CA GLN A 32 61.33 33.89 6.74
C GLN A 32 62.17 34.21 7.98
N LEU A 33 61.94 33.47 9.08
CA LEU A 33 62.68 33.62 10.34
C LEU A 33 63.96 32.77 10.35
N HIS A 34 63.98 31.66 9.61
CA HIS A 34 65.11 30.74 9.52
C HIS A 34 65.48 30.44 8.05
N PRO A 35 66.16 31.35 7.34
CA PRO A 35 66.34 31.27 5.88
C PRO A 35 67.12 30.05 5.37
N THR A 36 67.86 29.37 6.24
CA THR A 36 68.59 28.14 5.92
C THR A 36 67.72 26.89 5.96
N TYR A 37 66.50 26.97 6.50
CA TYR A 37 65.62 25.82 6.69
C TYR A 37 64.36 25.90 5.82
N PRO A 38 63.97 24.78 5.19
CA PRO A 38 62.75 24.71 4.40
C PRO A 38 61.51 24.75 5.30
N ILE A 39 60.43 25.28 4.76
CA ILE A 39 59.10 25.18 5.38
C ILE A 39 58.63 23.72 5.32
N SER A 40 58.05 23.23 6.41
CA SER A 40 57.55 21.84 6.51
C SER A 40 56.10 21.77 7.00
N PHE A 41 55.59 22.85 7.61
CA PHE A 41 54.27 22.87 8.23
C PHE A 41 53.51 24.17 7.92
N ILE A 42 52.19 24.07 7.96
CA ILE A 42 51.24 25.16 7.96
C ILE A 42 50.66 25.23 9.38
N CYS A 43 50.81 26.38 10.05
CA CYS A 43 50.23 26.65 11.36
C CYS A 43 48.79 27.15 11.20
N THR A 44 47.85 26.50 11.86
CA THR A 44 46.43 26.85 11.80
C THR A 44 46.04 27.93 12.81
N ASP A 45 46.99 28.34 13.67
CA ASP A 45 46.81 29.43 14.62
C ASP A 45 46.94 30.80 13.94
N THR A 46 45.83 31.54 13.85
CA THR A 46 45.77 32.85 13.20
C THR A 46 46.43 33.97 14.00
N THR A 47 46.82 33.71 15.25
CA THR A 47 47.58 34.67 16.07
C THR A 47 49.05 34.78 15.66
N GLN A 48 49.54 33.86 14.83
CA GLN A 48 50.91 33.82 14.35
C GLN A 48 51.08 34.73 13.12
N GLU A 49 52.06 35.64 13.15
CA GLU A 49 52.33 36.55 12.02
C GLU A 49 52.70 35.82 10.72
N CYS A 50 53.41 34.69 10.84
CA CYS A 50 53.77 33.84 9.69
C CYS A 50 53.19 32.44 9.88
N ILE A 51 52.32 32.03 8.96
CA ILE A 51 51.60 30.74 8.97
C ILE A 51 52.52 29.58 8.57
N PHE A 52 53.47 29.81 7.66
CA PHE A 52 54.40 28.78 7.21
C PHE A 52 55.55 28.60 8.21
N LYS A 53 55.71 27.39 8.75
CA LYS A 53 56.69 27.09 9.79
C LYS A 53 57.69 26.02 9.34
N CYS A 54 58.96 26.21 9.70
CA CYS A 54 59.97 25.16 9.67
C CYS A 54 60.07 24.48 11.06
N ASN A 55 60.91 23.45 11.17
CA ASN A 55 61.13 22.73 12.44
C ASN A 55 61.57 23.66 13.59
N PHE A 56 62.42 24.66 13.30
CA PHE A 56 62.91 25.60 14.32
C PHE A 56 61.81 26.52 14.84
N CYS A 57 60.97 27.04 13.94
CA CYS A 57 59.81 27.84 14.31
C CYS A 57 58.88 27.12 15.29
N ILE A 58 58.69 25.80 15.14
CA ILE A 58 57.83 25.01 16.02
C ILE A 58 58.41 24.92 17.42
N VAL A 59 59.71 24.67 17.52
CA VAL A 59 60.43 24.52 18.79
C VAL A 59 60.51 25.87 19.53
N GLU A 60 60.92 26.93 18.83
CA GLU A 60 61.11 28.27 19.43
C GLU A 60 59.80 28.90 19.91
N ASN A 61 58.71 28.71 19.16
CA ASN A 61 57.39 29.27 19.50
C ASN A 61 56.48 28.28 20.25
N LEU A 62 57.01 27.10 20.63
CA LEU A 62 56.28 26.04 21.34
C LEU A 62 54.90 25.73 20.71
N ILE A 63 54.87 25.63 19.37
CA ILE A 63 53.62 25.45 18.62
C ILE A 63 53.08 24.05 18.88
N GLN A 64 51.82 23.97 19.30
CA GLN A 64 51.19 22.68 19.60
C GLN A 64 51.00 21.85 18.32
N PRO A 65 51.29 20.53 18.36
CA PRO A 65 51.19 19.66 17.18
C PRO A 65 49.80 19.62 16.53
N ASN A 66 48.75 19.74 17.33
CA ASN A 66 47.37 19.76 16.84
C ASN A 66 47.02 21.03 16.05
N LYS A 67 47.85 22.07 16.10
CA LYS A 67 47.70 23.29 15.29
C LYS A 67 48.55 23.27 14.02
N LEU A 68 49.07 22.10 13.64
CA LEU A 68 49.96 21.95 12.48
C LEU A 68 49.36 21.02 11.44
N ILE A 69 49.49 21.43 10.18
CA ILE A 69 49.26 20.60 9.00
C ILE A 69 50.60 20.41 8.30
N LEU A 70 50.95 19.18 7.95
CA LEU A 70 52.14 18.88 7.15
C LEU A 70 51.99 19.46 5.74
N LEU A 71 52.97 20.26 5.30
CA LEU A 71 52.90 20.92 4.00
C LEU A 71 52.81 19.89 2.85
N ASN A 72 53.61 18.83 2.91
CA ASN A 72 53.58 17.77 1.89
C ASN A 72 52.21 17.08 1.86
N GLN A 73 51.61 16.83 3.03
CA GLN A 73 50.28 16.26 3.11
C GLN A 73 49.22 17.16 2.46
N ALA A 74 49.35 18.49 2.57
CA ALA A 74 48.45 19.44 1.94
C ALA A 74 48.66 19.58 0.43
N ILE A 75 49.89 19.37 -0.06
CA ILE A 75 50.19 19.38 -1.49
C ILE A 75 49.71 18.09 -2.17
N GLU A 76 49.91 16.96 -1.50
CA GLU A 76 49.57 15.62 -2.01
C GLU A 76 48.09 15.25 -1.76
N SER A 77 47.35 16.05 -0.99
CA SER A 77 45.95 15.78 -0.67
C SER A 77 45.03 15.88 -1.88
N ASP A 78 44.04 14.98 -1.95
CA ASP A 78 42.91 15.07 -2.87
C ASP A 78 41.61 15.40 -2.12
N GLN A 79 40.46 15.35 -2.80
CA GLN A 79 39.15 15.64 -2.21
C GLN A 79 38.71 14.65 -1.10
N LYS A 80 39.40 13.52 -0.93
CA LYS A 80 39.09 12.48 0.07
C LYS A 80 40.06 12.52 1.26
N THR A 81 41.18 13.22 1.15
CA THR A 81 42.15 13.34 2.23
C THR A 81 41.56 14.11 3.41
N VAL A 82 41.55 13.47 4.58
CA VAL A 82 41.15 14.11 5.84
C VAL A 82 42.40 14.55 6.60
N PHE A 83 42.49 15.84 6.93
CA PHE A 83 43.53 16.33 7.84
C PHE A 83 43.09 16.03 9.28
N LEU A 84 43.90 15.30 10.04
CA LEU A 84 43.52 14.91 11.41
C LEU A 84 43.37 16.11 12.35
N ASN A 85 44.12 17.17 12.08
CA ASN A 85 44.27 18.36 12.93
C ASN A 85 43.51 19.59 12.38
N TRP A 86 42.70 19.43 11.34
CA TRP A 86 41.99 20.55 10.71
C TRP A 86 40.71 20.07 10.00
N PRO A 87 39.58 20.79 10.07
CA PRO A 87 39.40 22.12 10.67
C PRO A 87 39.27 22.12 12.20
N ILE A 88 38.96 20.97 12.79
CA ILE A 88 38.74 20.83 14.24
C ILE A 88 40.03 20.25 14.84
N TYR A 89 40.76 21.07 15.60
CA TYR A 89 42.07 20.72 16.17
C TYR A 89 42.03 20.34 17.65
N ASP A 90 40.93 20.63 18.34
CA ASP A 90 40.71 20.35 19.76
C ASP A 90 40.00 19.01 20.00
N ASP A 91 39.33 18.46 18.99
CA ASP A 91 38.70 17.13 19.03
C ASP A 91 39.05 16.27 17.81
N GLN A 92 40.11 15.46 17.94
CA GLN A 92 40.55 14.53 16.90
C GLN A 92 39.57 13.37 16.65
N THR A 93 38.61 13.12 17.55
CA THR A 93 37.62 12.04 17.36
C THR A 93 36.69 12.34 16.19
N ILE A 94 36.47 13.61 15.88
CA ILE A 94 35.64 14.04 14.76
C ILE A 94 36.34 13.73 13.43
N SER A 95 37.61 14.12 13.28
CA SER A 95 38.40 13.84 12.07
C SER A 95 38.55 12.34 11.82
N GLN A 96 38.75 11.54 12.88
CA GLN A 96 38.79 10.08 12.79
C GLN A 96 37.45 9.50 12.31
N LYS A 97 36.33 9.97 12.84
CA LYS A 97 34.99 9.55 12.38
C LYS A 97 34.78 9.88 10.91
N ILE A 98 35.16 11.08 10.45
CA ILE A 98 35.04 11.47 9.04
C ILE A 98 35.87 10.54 8.14
N GLN A 99 37.10 10.24 8.55
CA GLN A 99 37.96 9.31 7.82
C GLN A 99 37.34 7.91 7.73
N GLU A 100 36.78 7.40 8.84
CA GLU A 100 36.04 6.14 8.83
C GLU A 100 34.82 6.18 7.91
N PHE A 101 34.04 7.27 7.91
CA PHE A 101 32.89 7.42 7.00
C PHE A 101 33.30 7.43 5.53
N SER A 102 34.42 8.07 5.20
CA SER A 102 34.95 8.09 3.84
C SER A 102 35.38 6.69 3.36
N LEU A 103 35.85 5.84 4.27
CA LEU A 103 36.23 4.45 3.97
C LEU A 103 35.02 3.50 3.94
N LYS A 104 33.99 3.78 4.74
CA LYS A 104 32.77 2.96 4.89
C LYS A 104 31.66 3.30 3.89
N GLN A 105 31.92 4.12 2.86
CA GLN A 105 30.86 4.53 1.93
C GLN A 105 30.13 3.30 1.38
N PRO A 106 28.81 3.19 1.60
CA PRO A 106 28.06 2.03 1.15
C PRO A 106 28.20 1.92 -0.36
N ASN A 107 28.45 0.71 -0.84
CA ASN A 107 28.53 0.46 -2.27
C ASN A 107 27.17 0.83 -2.90
N ASN A 108 27.11 1.99 -3.53
CA ASN A 108 25.88 2.53 -4.13
C ASN A 108 25.30 1.57 -5.17
N LEU A 109 26.15 0.74 -5.80
CA LEU A 109 25.72 -0.32 -6.69
C LEU A 109 24.94 -1.41 -5.94
N GLU A 110 25.44 -1.88 -4.80
CA GLU A 110 24.79 -2.92 -3.99
C GLU A 110 23.44 -2.43 -3.44
N PHE A 111 23.37 -1.18 -2.97
CA PHE A 111 22.12 -0.61 -2.48
C PHE A 111 21.07 -0.49 -3.60
N LYS A 112 21.46 -0.03 -4.79
CA LYS A 112 20.58 0.02 -5.97
C LYS A 112 20.09 -1.37 -6.38
N GLU A 113 20.94 -2.39 -6.33
CA GLU A 113 20.53 -3.76 -6.61
C GLU A 113 19.53 -4.31 -5.58
N LYS A 114 19.70 -3.98 -4.29
CA LYS A 114 18.72 -4.36 -3.26
C LYS A 114 17.34 -3.77 -3.53
N ILE A 115 17.27 -2.48 -3.90
CA ILE A 115 16.00 -1.82 -4.28
C ILE A 115 15.37 -2.51 -5.50
N ARG A 116 16.18 -2.78 -6.54
CA ARG A 116 15.70 -3.49 -7.75
C ARG A 116 15.16 -4.87 -7.43
N SER A 117 15.88 -5.64 -6.60
CA SER A 117 15.47 -6.98 -6.21
C SER A 117 14.16 -6.95 -5.42
N TYR A 118 14.00 -6.00 -4.50
CA TYR A 118 12.76 -5.84 -3.73
C TYR A 118 11.55 -5.65 -4.66
N PHE A 119 11.63 -4.72 -5.61
CA PHE A 119 10.49 -4.45 -6.50
C PHE A 119 10.19 -5.61 -7.45
N LYS A 120 11.20 -6.35 -7.91
CA LYS A 120 10.99 -7.58 -8.69
C LYS A 120 10.22 -8.63 -7.90
N GLU A 121 10.59 -8.84 -6.64
CA GLU A 121 9.92 -9.80 -5.77
C GLU A 121 8.48 -9.35 -5.44
N LEU A 122 8.30 -8.07 -5.10
CA LEU A 122 6.98 -7.50 -4.84
C LEU A 122 6.04 -7.68 -6.03
N LEU A 123 6.51 -7.35 -7.24
CA LEU A 123 5.75 -7.49 -8.48
C LEU A 123 5.30 -8.95 -8.68
N ALA A 124 6.23 -9.90 -8.55
CA ALA A 124 5.92 -11.33 -8.72
C ALA A 124 4.85 -11.80 -7.73
N LYS A 125 4.96 -11.41 -6.45
CA LYS A 125 4.00 -11.77 -5.41
C LYS A 125 2.62 -11.14 -5.65
N VAL A 126 2.57 -9.86 -6.03
CA VAL A 126 1.31 -9.14 -6.31
C VAL A 126 0.61 -9.74 -7.52
N LEU A 127 1.32 -10.01 -8.61
CA LEU A 127 0.74 -10.62 -9.82
C LEU A 127 0.12 -11.99 -9.52
N LEU A 128 0.87 -12.87 -8.85
CA LEU A 128 0.38 -14.19 -8.47
C LEU A 128 -0.88 -14.09 -7.60
N LYS A 129 -0.93 -13.11 -6.68
CA LYS A 129 -2.11 -12.93 -5.84
C LYS A 129 -3.32 -12.41 -6.62
N ILE A 130 -3.11 -11.48 -7.57
CA ILE A 130 -4.17 -10.98 -8.45
C ILE A 130 -4.73 -12.12 -9.30
N GLU A 131 -3.89 -12.96 -9.89
CA GLU A 131 -4.33 -14.12 -10.69
C GLU A 131 -5.17 -15.10 -9.86
N GLN A 132 -4.73 -15.43 -8.64
CA GLN A 132 -5.51 -16.27 -7.73
C GLN A 132 -6.89 -15.69 -7.44
N MET A 133 -6.97 -14.38 -7.14
CA MET A 133 -8.23 -13.71 -6.86
C MET A 133 -9.13 -13.63 -8.10
N GLN A 134 -8.56 -13.38 -9.28
CA GLN A 134 -9.29 -13.37 -10.54
C GLN A 134 -9.95 -14.72 -10.80
N ASN A 135 -9.19 -15.81 -10.69
CA ASN A 135 -9.71 -17.16 -10.90
C ASN A 135 -10.85 -17.49 -9.92
N GLN A 136 -10.73 -17.08 -8.65
CA GLN A 136 -11.81 -17.25 -7.67
C GLN A 136 -13.07 -16.48 -8.05
N MET A 137 -12.94 -15.25 -8.57
CA MET A 137 -14.10 -14.46 -8.99
C MET A 137 -14.75 -15.02 -10.26
N LEU A 138 -13.96 -15.54 -11.21
CA LEU A 138 -14.48 -16.22 -12.40
C LEU A 138 -15.26 -17.47 -12.02
N GLN A 139 -14.74 -18.32 -11.12
CA GLN A 139 -15.47 -19.49 -10.61
C GLN A 139 -16.81 -19.12 -9.94
N LYS A 140 -16.84 -18.00 -9.21
CA LYS A 140 -18.10 -17.49 -8.65
C LYS A 140 -19.07 -17.03 -9.74
N ALA A 141 -18.58 -16.43 -10.82
CA ALA A 141 -19.42 -16.05 -11.96
C ALA A 141 -19.97 -17.28 -12.71
N ASP A 142 -19.17 -18.33 -12.88
CA ASP A 142 -19.61 -19.59 -13.47
C ASP A 142 -20.74 -20.22 -12.65
N SER A 143 -20.67 -20.14 -11.32
CA SER A 143 -21.73 -20.61 -10.42
C SER A 143 -23.09 -19.92 -10.69
N ILE A 144 -23.10 -18.68 -11.21
CA ILE A 144 -24.33 -17.97 -11.60
C ILE A 144 -24.93 -18.58 -12.87
N LEU A 145 -24.09 -18.93 -13.84
CA LEU A 145 -24.53 -19.60 -15.06
C LEU A 145 -25.12 -20.97 -14.73
N ASP A 146 -24.55 -21.68 -13.76
CA ASP A 146 -25.09 -22.95 -13.27
C ASP A 146 -26.46 -22.77 -12.61
N LEU A 147 -26.65 -21.70 -11.82
CA LEU A 147 -27.95 -21.40 -11.23
C LEU A 147 -29.01 -21.13 -12.30
N ASN A 148 -28.68 -20.37 -13.36
CA ASN A 148 -29.57 -20.12 -14.50
C ASN A 148 -29.94 -21.41 -15.25
N THR A 149 -28.97 -22.33 -15.40
CA THR A 149 -29.24 -23.64 -16.01
C THR A 149 -30.17 -24.46 -15.10
N SER A 150 -29.93 -24.44 -13.79
CA SER A 150 -30.71 -25.21 -12.82
C SER A 150 -32.18 -24.78 -12.72
N ILE A 151 -32.52 -23.51 -12.94
CA ILE A 151 -33.93 -23.07 -12.96
C ILE A 151 -34.66 -23.60 -14.20
N LEU A 152 -33.97 -23.67 -15.35
CA LEU A 152 -34.54 -24.25 -16.56
C LEU A 152 -34.76 -25.76 -16.42
N GLU A 153 -33.81 -26.46 -15.80
CA GLU A 153 -33.95 -27.88 -15.46
C GLU A 153 -35.11 -28.12 -14.49
N LEU A 154 -35.19 -27.32 -13.42
CA LEU A 154 -36.30 -27.37 -12.47
C LEU A 154 -37.64 -27.18 -13.20
N TYR A 155 -37.76 -26.15 -14.04
CA TYR A 155 -38.97 -25.91 -14.82
C TYR A 155 -39.33 -27.08 -15.74
N ASN A 156 -38.37 -27.60 -16.49
CA ASN A 156 -38.59 -28.72 -17.41
C ASN A 156 -39.05 -29.98 -16.68
N ASN A 157 -38.51 -30.23 -15.47
CA ASN A 157 -38.90 -31.35 -14.62
C ASN A 157 -40.31 -31.17 -14.06
N LEU A 158 -40.62 -30.01 -13.47
CA LEU A 158 -41.92 -29.73 -12.88
C LEU A 158 -43.05 -29.72 -13.92
N SER A 159 -42.76 -29.23 -15.13
CA SER A 159 -43.71 -29.24 -16.26
C SER A 159 -43.86 -30.60 -16.94
N GLN A 160 -43.04 -31.60 -16.57
CA GLN A 160 -42.97 -32.91 -17.21
C GLN A 160 -42.88 -32.85 -18.74
N LYS A 161 -42.20 -31.82 -19.26
CA LYS A 161 -42.14 -31.51 -20.69
C LYS A 161 -41.65 -32.69 -21.53
N GLN A 162 -40.69 -33.45 -21.00
CA GLN A 162 -40.16 -34.64 -21.67
C GLN A 162 -41.17 -35.78 -21.73
N SER A 163 -41.92 -36.03 -20.65
CA SER A 163 -42.98 -37.05 -20.61
C SER A 163 -44.10 -36.73 -21.61
N ILE A 164 -44.51 -35.46 -21.69
CA ILE A 164 -45.49 -34.99 -22.69
C ILE A 164 -44.99 -35.28 -24.11
N ARG A 165 -43.73 -34.91 -24.40
CA ARG A 165 -43.11 -35.16 -25.71
C ARG A 165 -43.05 -36.64 -26.05
N GLN A 166 -42.65 -37.48 -25.09
CA GLN A 166 -42.56 -38.94 -25.28
C GLN A 166 -43.92 -39.55 -25.62
N GLU A 167 -44.98 -39.15 -24.93
CA GLU A 167 -46.32 -39.71 -25.20
C GLU A 167 -46.88 -39.25 -26.55
N ILE A 168 -46.61 -38.01 -26.96
CA ILE A 168 -46.98 -37.52 -28.30
C ILE A 168 -46.26 -38.31 -29.40
N MET A 169 -44.93 -38.45 -29.25
CA MET A 169 -44.07 -39.11 -30.25
C MET A 169 -44.18 -40.64 -30.27
N ASN A 170 -44.87 -41.26 -29.31
CA ASN A 170 -45.04 -42.71 -29.28
C ASN A 170 -45.98 -43.18 -30.39
N ASN A 171 -45.45 -43.78 -31.46
CA ASN A 171 -46.27 -44.25 -32.58
C ASN A 171 -46.97 -45.60 -32.31
N GLN A 172 -46.72 -46.25 -31.18
CA GLN A 172 -47.25 -47.57 -30.86
C GLN A 172 -48.53 -47.54 -30.01
N THR A 173 -48.90 -46.38 -29.45
CA THR A 173 -50.11 -46.22 -28.64
C THR A 173 -51.28 -45.63 -29.43
N SER A 174 -52.48 -46.12 -29.16
CA SER A 174 -53.71 -45.57 -29.75
C SER A 174 -53.97 -44.13 -29.28
N PRO A 175 -54.71 -43.31 -30.05
CA PRO A 175 -55.05 -41.94 -29.65
C PRO A 175 -55.70 -41.85 -28.26
N GLU A 176 -56.52 -42.83 -27.91
CA GLU A 176 -57.26 -42.88 -26.65
C GLU A 176 -56.34 -43.17 -25.45
N GLN A 177 -55.37 -44.08 -25.63
CA GLN A 177 -54.32 -44.34 -24.63
C GLN A 177 -53.43 -43.11 -24.40
N LYS A 178 -53.04 -42.42 -25.48
CA LYS A 178 -52.28 -41.16 -25.38
C LYS A 178 -53.06 -40.11 -24.59
N ASN A 179 -54.34 -39.94 -24.89
CA ASN A 179 -55.20 -38.98 -24.20
C ASN A 179 -55.29 -39.26 -22.70
N ASN A 180 -55.47 -40.53 -22.31
CA ASN A 180 -55.56 -40.91 -20.91
C ASN A 180 -54.26 -40.64 -20.15
N LYS A 181 -53.10 -40.98 -20.72
CA LYS A 181 -51.81 -40.69 -20.11
C LYS A 181 -51.50 -39.20 -20.03
N LEU A 182 -51.84 -38.42 -21.07
CA LEU A 182 -51.68 -36.97 -21.03
C LEU A 182 -52.57 -36.33 -19.96
N LYS A 183 -53.81 -36.81 -19.79
CA LYS A 183 -54.69 -36.38 -18.70
C LYS A 183 -54.09 -36.66 -17.33
N GLU A 184 -53.48 -37.82 -17.14
CA GLU A 184 -52.81 -38.20 -15.89
C GLU A 184 -51.62 -37.27 -15.58
N ILE A 185 -50.77 -37.00 -16.58
CA ILE A 185 -49.66 -36.05 -16.46
C ILE A 185 -50.17 -34.66 -16.07
N ILE A 186 -51.21 -34.17 -16.76
CA ILE A 186 -51.80 -32.85 -16.48
C ILE A 186 -52.42 -32.81 -15.08
N GLN A 187 -53.15 -33.85 -14.67
CA GLN A 187 -53.72 -33.93 -13.32
C GLN A 187 -52.64 -33.91 -12.24
N ASN A 188 -51.53 -34.63 -12.45
CA ASN A 188 -50.40 -34.64 -11.52
C ASN A 188 -49.76 -33.25 -11.38
N VAL A 189 -49.49 -32.56 -12.50
CA VAL A 189 -48.95 -31.19 -12.49
C VAL A 189 -49.92 -30.22 -11.82
N ASN A 190 -51.21 -30.29 -12.16
CA ASN A 190 -52.24 -29.42 -11.60
C ASN A 190 -52.43 -29.62 -10.09
N SER A 191 -52.34 -30.85 -9.61
CA SER A 191 -52.46 -31.17 -8.17
C SER A 191 -51.31 -30.58 -7.35
N ASN A 192 -50.20 -30.21 -7.98
CA ASN A 192 -49.00 -29.66 -7.34
C ASN A 192 -48.73 -28.18 -7.67
N LEU A 193 -49.73 -27.45 -8.20
CA LEU A 193 -49.56 -26.08 -8.70
C LEU A 193 -48.92 -25.12 -7.67
N ASP A 194 -49.42 -25.11 -6.44
CA ASP A 194 -48.91 -24.21 -5.40
C ASP A 194 -47.47 -24.55 -5.00
N THR A 195 -47.18 -25.84 -4.84
CA THR A 195 -45.82 -26.32 -4.54
C THR A 195 -44.84 -25.96 -5.67
N ASN A 196 -45.24 -26.20 -6.92
CA ASN A 196 -44.43 -25.88 -8.10
C ASN A 196 -44.16 -24.38 -8.18
N LYS A 197 -45.18 -23.55 -7.94
CA LYS A 197 -45.06 -22.09 -7.88
C LYS A 197 -44.07 -21.65 -6.81
N GLN A 198 -44.15 -22.20 -5.60
CA GLN A 198 -43.23 -21.83 -4.52
C GLN A 198 -41.78 -22.23 -4.82
N LEU A 199 -41.55 -23.42 -5.39
CA LEU A 199 -40.21 -23.88 -5.77
C LEU A 199 -39.57 -22.97 -6.82
N ILE A 200 -40.33 -22.62 -7.87
CA ILE A 200 -39.87 -21.72 -8.92
C ILE A 200 -39.57 -20.33 -8.35
N LEU A 201 -40.50 -19.75 -7.59
CA LEU A 201 -40.31 -18.41 -6.99
C LEU A 201 -39.11 -18.38 -6.05
N THR A 202 -38.92 -19.41 -5.22
CA THR A 202 -37.76 -19.50 -4.32
C THR A 202 -36.47 -19.49 -5.12
N LYS A 203 -36.39 -20.28 -6.20
CA LYS A 203 -35.19 -20.37 -7.02
C LYS A 203 -34.92 -19.09 -7.83
N LEU A 204 -35.98 -18.43 -8.34
CA LEU A 204 -35.88 -17.13 -9.00
C LEU A 204 -35.38 -16.04 -8.04
N ASN A 205 -35.95 -15.97 -6.84
CA ASN A 205 -35.51 -15.00 -5.83
C ASN A 205 -34.05 -15.22 -5.43
N GLN A 206 -33.61 -16.47 -5.30
CA GLN A 206 -32.19 -16.78 -5.07
C GLN A 206 -31.30 -16.24 -6.19
N ILE A 207 -31.68 -16.44 -7.46
CA ILE A 207 -30.90 -15.95 -8.61
C ILE A 207 -30.85 -14.41 -8.58
N GLU A 208 -31.99 -13.77 -8.38
CA GLU A 208 -32.10 -12.30 -8.31
C GLU A 208 -31.27 -11.73 -7.15
N ASP A 209 -31.34 -12.33 -5.96
CA ASP A 209 -30.55 -11.93 -4.80
C ASP A 209 -29.04 -12.03 -5.08
N TYR A 210 -28.60 -13.09 -5.77
CA TYR A 210 -27.19 -13.25 -6.16
C TYR A 210 -26.75 -12.25 -7.22
N GLN A 211 -27.57 -11.99 -8.24
CA GLN A 211 -27.27 -11.00 -9.29
C GLN A 211 -27.18 -9.59 -8.71
N ASN A 212 -28.07 -9.23 -7.80
CA ASN A 212 -28.10 -7.94 -7.12
C ASN A 212 -26.93 -7.72 -6.15
N GLN A 213 -26.18 -8.77 -5.81
CA GLN A 213 -24.97 -8.70 -4.99
C GLN A 213 -23.70 -8.45 -5.80
N ILE A 214 -23.74 -8.54 -7.13
CA ILE A 214 -22.58 -8.25 -7.98
C ILE A 214 -22.26 -6.76 -7.88
N ASN A 215 -21.09 -6.44 -7.34
CA ASN A 215 -20.63 -5.07 -7.14
C ASN A 215 -19.19 -4.91 -7.67
N PHE A 216 -19.01 -4.03 -8.66
CA PHE A 216 -17.69 -3.70 -9.21
C PHE A 216 -17.06 -2.45 -8.59
N GLU A 217 -17.81 -1.66 -7.82
CA GLU A 217 -17.32 -0.46 -7.15
C GLU A 217 -16.33 -0.83 -6.04
N GLN A 218 -16.67 -1.82 -5.22
CA GLN A 218 -15.78 -2.29 -4.14
C GLN A 218 -14.41 -2.77 -4.70
N PRO A 219 -14.34 -3.65 -5.71
CA PRO A 219 -13.08 -4.00 -6.37
C PRO A 219 -12.32 -2.78 -6.93
N SER A 220 -13.01 -1.81 -7.54
CA SER A 220 -12.35 -0.61 -8.08
C SER A 220 -11.68 0.22 -6.98
N LEU A 221 -12.32 0.36 -5.83
CA LEU A 221 -11.74 1.08 -4.69
C LEU A 221 -10.53 0.37 -4.10
N ILE A 222 -10.58 -0.96 -4.00
CA ILE A 222 -9.45 -1.77 -3.55
C ILE A 222 -8.25 -1.55 -4.49
N LYS A 223 -8.49 -1.56 -5.81
CA LYS A 223 -7.46 -1.27 -6.81
C LYS A 223 -6.81 0.11 -6.57
N ASP A 224 -7.61 1.16 -6.41
CA ASP A 224 -7.08 2.51 -6.19
C ASP A 224 -6.31 2.60 -4.86
N HIS A 225 -6.74 1.87 -3.84
CA HIS A 225 -6.05 1.83 -2.55
C HIS A 225 -4.70 1.11 -2.64
N ILE A 226 -4.62 -0.02 -3.36
CA ILE A 226 -3.35 -0.71 -3.62
C ILE A 226 -2.36 0.24 -4.27
N LEU A 227 -2.78 1.01 -5.28
CA LEU A 227 -1.92 2.01 -5.93
C LEU A 227 -1.41 3.06 -4.93
N SER A 228 -2.29 3.59 -4.08
CA SER A 228 -1.92 4.57 -3.06
C SER A 228 -0.93 4.04 -2.00
N ILE A 229 -0.97 2.73 -1.71
CA ILE A 229 -0.01 2.09 -0.79
C ILE A 229 1.35 1.94 -1.48
N LEU A 230 1.36 1.54 -2.76
CA LEU A 230 2.59 1.35 -3.53
C LEU A 230 3.39 2.66 -3.67
N GLU A 231 2.71 3.80 -3.82
CA GLU A 231 3.32 5.14 -3.88
C GLU A 231 4.11 5.52 -2.62
N ARG A 232 3.87 4.84 -1.48
CA ARG A 232 4.49 5.15 -0.19
C ARG A 232 5.76 4.34 0.10
N ILE A 233 6.16 3.46 -0.81
CA ILE A 233 7.38 2.67 -0.64
C ILE A 233 8.59 3.60 -0.73
N ASP A 234 9.22 3.83 0.42
CA ASP A 234 10.40 4.67 0.56
C ASP A 234 11.50 3.94 1.35
N PHE A 235 12.67 3.80 0.73
CA PHE A 235 13.84 3.15 1.34
C PHE A 235 14.73 4.12 2.13
N ILE A 236 14.44 5.43 2.04
CA ILE A 236 15.18 6.49 2.72
C ILE A 236 14.17 7.42 3.41
N PRO A 237 13.45 6.92 4.42
CA PRO A 237 12.39 7.70 5.04
C PRO A 237 12.96 8.97 5.69
N PHE A 238 12.38 10.12 5.36
CA PHE A 238 12.67 11.40 6.02
C PHE A 238 12.14 11.48 7.47
N ARG A 239 11.33 10.49 7.91
CA ARG A 239 10.70 10.43 9.24
C ARG A 239 11.16 9.20 10.02
N ASN A 240 11.15 9.28 11.36
CA ASN A 240 11.39 8.13 12.23
C ASN A 240 10.38 7.02 11.91
N LEU A 241 10.84 5.77 11.88
CA LEU A 241 10.06 4.54 11.70
C LEU A 241 8.77 4.52 12.55
N ASP A 242 8.85 5.01 13.79
CA ASP A 242 7.70 5.06 14.71
C ASP A 242 6.55 5.92 14.19
N GLN A 243 6.86 7.04 13.52
CA GLN A 243 5.85 7.93 12.94
C GLN A 243 5.20 7.33 11.70
N ILE A 244 5.95 6.52 10.93
CA ILE A 244 5.44 5.80 9.77
C ILE A 244 4.46 4.70 10.22
N LEU A 245 4.81 3.95 11.27
CA LEU A 245 3.96 2.91 11.84
C LEU A 245 2.66 3.47 12.44
N GLN A 246 2.71 4.64 13.09
CA GLN A 246 1.51 5.31 13.59
C GLN A 246 0.55 5.74 12.47
N GLN A 247 1.06 6.28 11.36
CA GLN A 247 0.23 6.60 10.19
C GLN A 247 -0.39 5.37 9.54
N GLN A 248 0.33 4.25 9.50
CA GLN A 248 -0.22 3.00 8.96
C GLN A 248 -1.32 2.43 9.87
N ASN A 249 -1.16 2.50 11.19
CA ASN A 249 -2.19 2.06 12.14
C ASN A 249 -3.46 2.92 12.09
N GLN A 250 -3.34 4.23 11.84
CA GLN A 250 -4.53 5.08 11.62
C GLN A 250 -5.33 4.65 10.39
N ILE A 251 -4.66 4.21 9.32
CA ILE A 251 -5.32 3.74 8.10
C ILE A 251 -5.98 2.38 8.30
N LEU A 252 -5.36 1.48 9.08
CA LEU A 252 -6.02 0.23 9.49
C LEU A 252 -7.26 0.50 10.36
N ASN A 253 -7.21 1.48 11.26
CA ASN A 253 -8.36 1.86 12.08
C ASN A 253 -9.50 2.48 11.24
N ASP A 254 -9.17 3.22 10.17
CA ASP A 254 -10.17 3.73 9.22
C ASP A 254 -10.81 2.61 8.38
N LEU A 255 -10.13 1.47 8.19
CA LEU A 255 -10.69 0.27 7.56
C LEU A 255 -11.67 -0.46 8.51
N GLU A 256 -11.42 -0.47 9.82
CA GLU A 256 -12.31 -1.11 10.81
C GLU A 256 -13.56 -0.28 11.16
N LYS A 257 -13.54 1.05 10.95
CA LYS A 257 -14.72 1.94 11.13
C LYS A 257 -15.86 1.71 10.13
N GLN A 258 -15.77 0.69 9.27
CA GLN A 258 -16.69 0.42 8.17
C GLN A 258 -18.18 0.20 8.53
N SER A 259 -18.61 0.30 9.79
CA SER A 259 -20.03 0.15 10.14
C SER A 259 -20.65 1.28 10.98
N ASP A 260 -19.90 2.28 11.43
CA ASP A 260 -20.41 3.23 12.42
C ASP A 260 -21.46 4.19 11.86
N ASN A 261 -21.24 4.78 10.68
CA ASN A 261 -22.20 5.75 10.12
C ASN A 261 -23.47 5.08 9.60
N VAL A 262 -23.37 3.85 9.08
CA VAL A 262 -24.56 3.07 8.71
C VAL A 262 -25.38 2.73 9.94
N ASN A 263 -24.74 2.29 11.03
CA ASN A 263 -25.44 2.00 12.28
C ASN A 263 -26.09 3.27 12.87
N LYS A 264 -25.40 4.41 12.81
CA LYS A 264 -25.95 5.71 13.21
C LYS A 264 -27.19 6.09 12.39
N ILE A 265 -27.13 6.05 11.05
CA ILE A 265 -28.27 6.37 10.20
C ILE A 265 -29.43 5.39 10.44
N ILE A 266 -29.13 4.10 10.58
CA ILE A 266 -30.15 3.10 10.89
C ILE A 266 -30.80 3.35 12.26
N SER A 267 -30.05 3.78 13.27
CA SER A 267 -30.64 4.13 14.58
C SER A 267 -31.65 5.27 14.48
N LEU A 268 -31.44 6.24 13.57
CA LEU A 268 -32.41 7.31 13.32
C LEU A 268 -33.66 6.79 12.61
N VAL A 269 -33.47 6.00 11.55
CA VAL A 269 -34.58 5.49 10.72
C VAL A 269 -35.42 4.46 11.48
N SER A 270 -34.78 3.60 12.28
CA SER A 270 -35.42 2.55 13.07
C SER A 270 -36.06 3.03 14.38
N ASN A 271 -36.10 4.34 14.62
CA ASN A 271 -36.81 4.89 15.77
C ASN A 271 -38.30 4.52 15.71
N LYS A 272 -38.86 4.03 16.83
CA LYS A 272 -40.27 3.63 16.96
C LYS A 272 -41.26 4.74 16.55
N MET A 273 -40.91 6.00 16.73
CA MET A 273 -41.74 7.14 16.32
C MET A 273 -41.92 7.26 14.80
N ASN A 274 -40.98 6.74 14.02
CA ASN A 274 -41.09 6.77 12.56
C ASN A 274 -42.06 5.71 12.02
N ASN A 275 -42.57 4.82 12.88
CA ASN A 275 -43.54 3.76 12.56
C ASN A 275 -43.20 2.99 11.27
N CYS A 276 -41.91 2.72 11.06
CA CYS A 276 -41.40 2.01 9.89
C CYS A 276 -41.54 0.49 10.08
N SER A 277 -41.93 -0.23 9.02
CA SER A 277 -42.03 -1.69 9.08
C SER A 277 -40.64 -2.35 9.14
N GLU A 278 -40.55 -3.53 9.76
CA GLU A 278 -39.28 -4.28 9.84
C GLU A 278 -38.70 -4.59 8.45
N THR A 279 -39.56 -4.92 7.49
CA THR A 279 -39.17 -5.16 6.10
C THR A 279 -38.54 -3.92 5.47
N PHE A 280 -39.11 -2.73 5.71
CA PHE A 280 -38.54 -1.47 5.24
C PHE A 280 -37.18 -1.19 5.90
N ILE A 281 -37.08 -1.32 7.23
CA ILE A 281 -35.82 -1.11 7.96
C ILE A 281 -34.72 -2.05 7.46
N LYS A 282 -35.06 -3.32 7.22
CA LYS A 282 -34.14 -4.33 6.67
C LYS A 282 -33.66 -3.93 5.28
N ASN A 283 -34.56 -3.50 4.40
CA ASN A 283 -34.21 -3.06 3.05
C ASN A 283 -33.33 -1.80 3.07
N VAL A 284 -33.66 -0.80 3.89
CA VAL A 284 -32.85 0.41 4.05
C VAL A 284 -31.45 0.06 4.58
N LYS A 285 -31.35 -0.82 5.60
CA LYS A 285 -30.06 -1.29 6.12
C LYS A 285 -29.24 -2.00 5.06
N GLN A 286 -29.87 -2.85 4.25
CA GLN A 286 -29.19 -3.52 3.14
C GLN A 286 -28.69 -2.50 2.10
N GLN A 287 -29.48 -1.51 1.72
CA GLN A 287 -29.04 -0.48 0.76
C GLN A 287 -27.94 0.42 1.34
N LEU A 288 -28.05 0.88 2.59
CA LEU A 288 -27.01 1.69 3.24
C LEU A 288 -25.71 0.91 3.41
N ASN A 289 -25.78 -0.39 3.71
CA ASN A 289 -24.60 -1.24 3.78
C ASN A 289 -23.86 -1.36 2.43
N LYS A 290 -24.58 -1.29 1.29
CA LYS A 290 -23.92 -1.25 -0.03
C LYS A 290 -23.06 0.00 -0.21
N TYR A 291 -23.44 1.12 0.41
CA TYR A 291 -22.74 2.40 0.35
C TYR A 291 -22.00 2.76 1.64
N SER A 292 -21.81 1.80 2.55
CA SER A 292 -21.22 2.02 3.87
C SER A 292 -19.87 2.73 3.76
N TYR A 293 -19.07 2.34 2.77
CA TYR A 293 -17.76 2.92 2.49
C TYR A 293 -17.79 4.41 2.09
N ILE A 294 -18.86 4.91 1.44
CA ILE A 294 -19.04 6.35 1.16
C ILE A 294 -19.49 7.02 2.44
N LEU A 295 -20.50 6.44 3.09
CA LEU A 295 -21.12 7.00 4.28
C LEU A 295 -20.12 7.16 5.42
N ASN A 296 -19.16 6.25 5.56
CA ASN A 296 -18.11 6.32 6.59
C ASN A 296 -17.00 7.34 6.29
N LYS A 297 -16.90 7.86 5.06
CA LYS A 297 -16.02 9.00 4.74
C LYS A 297 -16.64 10.34 5.10
N VAL A 298 -17.96 10.37 5.30
CA VAL A 298 -18.67 11.57 5.75
C VAL A 298 -18.48 11.70 7.26
N ASP A 299 -17.92 12.81 7.71
CA ASP A 299 -18.00 13.13 9.14
C ASP A 299 -19.43 13.56 9.46
N LEU A 300 -20.20 12.67 10.10
CA LEU A 300 -21.55 12.96 10.56
C LEU A 300 -21.56 13.75 11.88
N GLY A 301 -20.40 13.96 12.51
CA GLY A 301 -20.28 14.62 13.80
C GLY A 301 -21.16 13.98 14.89
N ASN A 302 -21.51 14.80 15.88
CA ASN A 302 -22.61 14.50 16.79
C ASN A 302 -23.94 14.77 16.07
N ILE A 303 -24.71 13.71 15.85
CA ILE A 303 -26.02 13.77 15.20
C ILE A 303 -27.06 14.49 16.09
N TYR A 304 -26.80 14.55 17.39
CA TYR A 304 -27.64 15.22 18.36
C TYR A 304 -27.06 16.60 18.70
N GLU A 305 -27.92 17.62 18.81
CA GLU A 305 -27.53 19.01 19.07
C GLU A 305 -26.83 19.23 20.43
N SER A 306 -26.97 18.31 21.38
CA SER A 306 -26.27 18.35 22.66
C SER A 306 -26.00 16.94 23.21
N GLU A 307 -25.03 16.79 24.11
CA GLU A 307 -24.77 15.52 24.80
C GLU A 307 -25.92 15.12 25.75
N GLU A 308 -26.77 16.08 26.13
CA GLU A 308 -27.99 15.87 26.92
C GLU A 308 -29.20 15.51 26.07
N SER A 309 -29.09 15.62 24.73
CA SER A 309 -30.13 15.22 23.77
C SER A 309 -30.20 13.70 23.71
N ILE A 310 -30.71 13.08 24.76
CA ILE A 310 -31.03 11.66 24.81
C ILE A 310 -32.16 11.44 23.81
N PRO A 311 -31.97 10.62 22.75
CA PRO A 311 -33.07 10.25 21.88
C PRO A 311 -34.19 9.68 22.77
N PRO A 312 -35.40 10.23 22.71
CA PRO A 312 -36.42 9.90 23.70
C PRO A 312 -36.66 8.38 23.74
N ASN A 313 -36.41 7.78 24.91
CA ASN A 313 -36.52 6.35 25.09
C ASN A 313 -38.00 5.96 25.25
N PHE A 314 -38.59 5.56 24.13
CA PHE A 314 -40.01 5.22 24.04
C PHE A 314 -40.30 3.75 24.35
N ASN A 315 -39.35 2.99 24.88
CA ASN A 315 -39.60 1.59 25.27
C ASN A 315 -40.67 1.46 26.37
N ASN A 316 -40.99 2.56 27.05
CA ASN A 316 -42.04 2.65 28.06
C ASN A 316 -43.33 3.33 27.57
N LEU A 317 -43.46 3.67 26.28
CA LEU A 317 -44.73 4.13 25.71
C LEU A 317 -45.63 2.92 25.46
N ASN A 318 -46.46 2.61 26.44
CA ASN A 318 -47.59 1.70 26.29
C ASN A 318 -48.74 2.39 25.54
N GLU A 319 -49.61 1.61 24.89
CA GLU A 319 -50.74 2.09 24.07
C GLU A 319 -51.70 3.05 24.80
N ASN A 320 -51.61 3.14 26.13
CA ASN A 320 -52.37 4.07 26.98
C ASN A 320 -51.70 5.45 27.18
N PHE A 321 -50.60 5.75 26.49
CA PHE A 321 -49.93 7.04 26.61
C PHE A 321 -50.77 8.16 25.96
N LYS A 322 -51.39 9.01 26.78
CA LYS A 322 -52.18 10.15 26.31
C LYS A 322 -51.25 11.21 25.68
N TRP A 323 -51.17 11.20 24.35
CA TRP A 323 -50.45 12.17 23.51
C TRP A 323 -50.70 13.64 23.87
N ASN A 324 -51.87 13.94 24.45
CA ASN A 324 -52.29 15.28 24.85
C ASN A 324 -51.37 15.95 25.91
N LYS A 325 -50.44 15.21 26.53
CA LYS A 325 -49.41 15.78 27.43
C LYS A 325 -48.09 16.17 26.74
N LEU A 326 -47.84 15.74 25.51
CA LEU A 326 -46.63 16.06 24.74
C LEU A 326 -46.83 17.26 23.80
N VAL A 327 -48.07 17.50 23.34
CA VAL A 327 -48.40 18.57 22.38
C VAL A 327 -47.92 19.97 22.83
N PRO A 328 -48.04 20.40 24.10
CA PRO A 328 -47.60 21.75 24.46
C PRO A 328 -46.08 21.97 24.47
N LYS A 329 -45.27 20.90 24.46
CA LYS A 329 -43.80 21.00 24.47
C LYS A 329 -43.16 20.86 23.08
N LEU A 330 -43.92 20.44 22.08
CA LEU A 330 -43.43 20.28 20.69
C LEU A 330 -43.67 21.53 19.82
N PHE A 331 -44.48 22.48 20.28
CA PHE A 331 -44.84 23.71 19.54
C PHE A 331 -44.20 25.00 20.09
N HIS A 332 -43.14 24.87 20.90
CA HIS A 332 -42.32 26.01 21.33
C HIS A 332 -40.85 25.84 20.93
N LEU A 333 -40.63 25.50 19.66
CA LEU A 333 -39.39 25.80 18.94
C LEU A 333 -39.69 26.91 17.92
#